data_AF-A0A940M6M1-F1
#
_entry.id   AF-A0A940M6M1-F1
#
_cell.length_a   1.000
_cell.length_b   1.000
_cell.length_c   1.000
_cell.angle_alpha   90.00
_cell.angle_beta   90.00
_cell.angle_gamma   90.00
#
_symmetry.space_group_name_H-M   'P 1'
#
loop_
_entity.id
_entity.type
_entity.pdbx_description
1 polymer ?
#
loop_
_entity_poly.entity_id
_entity_poly.type
_entity_poly.pdbx_seq_one_letter_code
_entity_poly.pdbx_strand_id
1 'polypeptide(L)'
;MQTAGAAHFAVDSWAQQAGWSKAADRQKRAIGRVRAWALLCGVLAAVSGAGAAQLGSGHPNAARWAAFAAAVAAGAVPLLNRQVGRTQVQDWTRLRSISEAYKTEIYRFLAGVGPYRSTADAPALLQRTVDGIRAEAADLLPHIAGMTLDPSRPLPAVSDVDSYVQVRLRGQITGYYRPRAARMHRRLRAVRRAELGLGALGVLLAAGSGAFHVEQLAAWVAAVSTVAAALVAYATAAKYEYQELEFLRTAAELERLLCEWDVSADHGPAAQDTLVSRCEHVISVLNDTWMVKWTSEA
;
A
#
# COMPACT_ATOMS: atom_id res chain seq x y z
N MET A 1 21.11 -13.27 -34.84
CA MET A 1 21.70 -12.64 -33.63
C MET A 1 20.77 -11.61 -32.97
N GLN A 2 19.96 -10.83 -33.71
CA GLN A 2 19.05 -9.83 -33.11
C GLN A 2 17.94 -10.40 -32.19
N THR A 3 17.40 -11.58 -32.49
CA THR A 3 16.33 -12.21 -31.70
C THR A 3 16.79 -12.68 -30.31
N ALA A 4 18.06 -13.07 -30.16
CA ALA A 4 18.63 -13.46 -28.87
C ALA A 4 18.86 -12.24 -27.95
N GLY A 5 19.28 -11.10 -28.50
CA GLY A 5 19.44 -9.86 -27.75
C GLY A 5 18.12 -9.26 -27.26
N ALA A 6 17.07 -9.40 -28.06
CA ALA A 6 15.71 -8.97 -27.72
C ALA A 6 15.14 -9.70 -26.50
N ALA A 7 15.23 -11.03 -26.49
CA ALA A 7 14.78 -11.85 -25.37
C ALA A 7 15.60 -11.55 -24.11
N HIS A 8 16.91 -11.34 -24.25
CA HIS A 8 17.78 -10.97 -23.14
C HIS A 8 17.39 -9.63 -22.51
N PHE A 9 17.11 -8.60 -23.33
CA PHE A 9 16.70 -7.30 -22.82
C PHE A 9 15.36 -7.35 -22.05
N ALA A 10 14.38 -8.12 -22.55
CA ALA A 10 13.11 -8.30 -21.85
C ALA A 10 13.30 -8.96 -20.48
N VAL A 11 14.17 -9.98 -20.40
CA VAL A 11 14.55 -10.64 -19.13
C VAL A 11 15.22 -9.66 -18.18
N ASP A 12 16.19 -8.88 -18.65
CA ASP A 12 16.89 -7.89 -17.83
C ASP A 12 15.94 -6.80 -17.31
N SER A 13 15.04 -6.31 -18.17
CA SER A 13 14.01 -5.35 -17.79
C SER A 13 13.07 -5.91 -16.74
N TRP A 14 12.74 -7.20 -16.84
CA TRP A 14 11.92 -7.90 -15.85
C TRP A 14 12.62 -8.11 -14.51
N ALA A 15 13.93 -8.34 -14.51
CA ALA A 15 14.76 -8.38 -13.31
C ALA A 15 14.81 -6.99 -12.66
N GLN A 16 15.03 -5.93 -13.44
CA GLN A 16 15.02 -4.54 -12.97
C GLN A 16 13.68 -4.14 -12.35
N GLN A 17 12.56 -4.51 -12.99
CA GLN A 17 11.21 -4.34 -12.44
C GLN A 17 11.10 -4.91 -11.02
N ALA A 18 11.71 -6.07 -10.75
CA ALA A 18 11.71 -6.67 -9.42
C ALA A 18 12.41 -5.78 -8.38
N GLY A 19 13.49 -5.09 -8.76
CA GLY A 19 14.17 -4.10 -7.92
C GLY A 19 13.24 -2.96 -7.51
N TRP A 20 12.57 -2.32 -8.49
CA TRP A 20 11.57 -1.27 -8.23
C TRP A 20 10.43 -1.75 -7.31
N SER A 21 9.91 -2.96 -7.56
CA SER A 21 8.86 -3.55 -6.72
C SER A 21 9.33 -3.81 -5.29
N LYS A 22 10.52 -4.39 -5.10
CA LYS A 22 11.09 -4.66 -3.78
C LYS A 22 11.37 -3.35 -3.01
N ALA A 23 11.86 -2.32 -3.69
CA ALA A 23 12.06 -1.00 -3.11
C ALA A 23 10.74 -0.37 -2.65
N ALA A 24 9.70 -0.42 -3.48
CA ALA A 24 8.37 0.03 -3.11
C ALA A 24 7.82 -0.73 -1.88
N ASP A 25 7.97 -2.06 -1.84
CA ASP A 25 7.53 -2.87 -0.70
C ASP A 25 8.36 -2.61 0.57
N ARG A 26 9.65 -2.29 0.45
CA ARG A 26 10.50 -1.87 1.58
C ARG A 26 9.99 -0.55 2.16
N GLN A 27 9.73 0.45 1.32
CA GLN A 27 9.20 1.74 1.77
C GLN A 27 7.81 1.60 2.38
N LYS A 28 6.90 0.84 1.75
CA LYS A 28 5.57 0.55 2.30
C LYS A 28 5.63 -0.07 3.70
N ARG A 29 6.54 -1.03 3.90
CA ARG A 29 6.76 -1.67 5.21
C ARG A 29 7.36 -0.70 6.23
N ALA A 30 8.28 0.17 5.83
CA ALA A 30 8.85 1.19 6.72
C ALA A 30 7.76 2.15 7.22
N ILE A 31 6.96 2.71 6.30
CA ILE A 31 5.80 3.57 6.60
C ILE A 31 4.84 2.87 7.58
N GLY A 32 4.48 1.61 7.29
CA GLY A 32 3.58 0.83 8.13
C GLY A 32 4.13 0.58 9.54
N ARG A 33 5.44 0.29 9.67
CA ARG A 33 6.09 0.07 10.97
C ARG A 33 6.09 1.32 11.83
N VAL A 34 6.48 2.47 11.27
CA VAL A 34 6.54 3.72 12.03
C VAL A 34 5.15 4.11 12.55
N ARG A 35 4.11 3.98 11.72
CA ARG A 35 2.71 4.21 12.15
C ARG A 35 2.26 3.26 13.26
N ALA A 36 2.65 1.99 13.19
CA ALA A 36 2.35 1.01 14.23
C ALA A 36 3.08 1.34 15.55
N TRP A 37 4.34 1.78 15.47
CA TRP A 37 5.08 2.27 16.64
C TRP A 37 4.46 3.53 17.23
N ALA A 38 4.02 4.48 16.41
CA ALA A 38 3.32 5.68 16.88
C ALA A 38 2.03 5.33 17.62
N LEU A 39 1.23 4.39 17.09
CA LEU A 39 0.06 3.86 17.79
C LEU A 39 0.44 3.24 19.14
N LEU A 40 1.44 2.34 19.16
CA LEU A 40 1.88 1.68 20.38
C LEU A 40 2.36 2.69 21.43
N CYS A 41 3.16 3.67 21.04
CA CYS A 41 3.61 4.75 21.91
C CYS A 41 2.43 5.56 22.47
N GLY A 42 1.41 5.87 21.64
CA GLY A 42 0.19 6.55 22.11
C GLY A 42 -0.59 5.73 23.15
N VAL A 43 -0.71 4.41 22.94
CA VAL A 43 -1.35 3.50 23.89
C VAL A 43 -0.55 3.41 25.20
N LEU A 44 0.77 3.23 25.12
CA LEU A 44 1.65 3.16 26.29
C LEU A 44 1.63 4.47 27.07
N ALA A 45 1.60 5.62 26.39
CA ALA A 45 1.47 6.92 27.03
C ALA A 45 0.17 7.03 27.84
N ALA A 46 -0.95 6.66 27.24
CA ALA A 46 -2.27 6.71 27.88
C ALA A 46 -2.36 5.78 29.10
N VAL A 47 -1.94 4.52 28.94
CA VAL A 47 -2.02 3.51 30.01
C VAL A 47 -1.05 3.82 31.16
N SER A 48 0.18 4.22 30.84
CA SER A 48 1.17 4.56 31.88
C SER A 48 0.80 5.86 32.61
N GLY A 49 0.21 6.83 31.89
CA GLY A 49 -0.29 8.07 32.49
C GLY A 49 -1.43 7.83 33.47
N ALA A 50 -2.42 7.01 33.10
CA ALA A 50 -3.46 6.58 34.03
C ALA A 50 -2.88 5.79 35.20
N GLY A 51 -1.99 4.81 34.95
CA GLY A 51 -1.35 4.02 36.00
C GLY A 51 -0.58 4.89 37.01
N ALA A 52 0.13 5.92 36.55
CA ALA A 52 0.83 6.86 37.42
C ALA A 52 -0.12 7.61 38.35
N ALA A 53 -1.27 8.06 37.84
CA ALA A 53 -2.31 8.72 38.63
C ALA A 53 -2.90 7.81 39.72
N GLN A 54 -3.06 6.52 39.41
CA GLN A 54 -3.61 5.53 40.34
C GLN A 54 -2.65 5.14 41.47
N LEU A 55 -1.35 5.03 41.16
CA LEU A 55 -0.33 4.66 42.14
C LEU A 55 -0.14 5.74 43.22
N GLY A 56 -0.33 7.01 42.84
CA GLY A 56 -0.38 8.15 43.76
C GLY A 56 0.74 8.18 44.80
N SER A 57 0.38 8.50 46.04
CA SER A 57 1.30 8.51 47.19
C SER A 57 1.56 7.13 47.81
N GLY A 58 0.77 6.11 47.47
CA GLY A 58 0.94 4.75 47.99
C GLY A 58 2.21 4.08 47.47
N HIS A 59 2.60 4.38 46.23
CA HIS A 59 3.83 3.87 45.62
C HIS A 59 4.55 4.97 44.81
N PRO A 60 5.19 5.95 45.47
CA PRO A 60 5.68 7.17 44.83
C PRO A 60 6.76 6.90 43.78
N ASN A 61 7.64 5.92 44.02
CA ASN A 61 8.67 5.54 43.05
C ASN A 61 8.07 4.91 41.78
N ALA A 62 7.07 4.05 41.93
CA ALA A 62 6.39 3.42 40.80
C ALA A 62 5.59 4.46 40.00
N ALA A 63 4.88 5.37 40.68
CA ALA A 63 4.16 6.48 40.05
C ALA A 63 5.10 7.37 39.23
N ARG A 64 6.29 7.70 39.76
CA ARG A 64 7.30 8.50 39.05
C ARG A 64 7.80 7.82 37.78
N TRP A 65 8.12 6.53 37.84
CA TRP A 65 8.57 5.78 36.66
C TRP A 65 7.48 5.62 35.61
N ALA A 66 6.23 5.39 36.03
CA ALA A 66 5.08 5.33 35.13
C ALA A 66 4.84 6.69 34.43
N ALA A 67 4.90 7.80 35.17
CA ALA A 67 4.77 9.14 34.60
C ALA A 67 5.91 9.46 33.61
N PHE A 68 7.14 9.07 33.95
CA PHE A 68 8.29 9.22 33.05
C PHE A 68 8.10 8.41 31.76
N ALA A 69 7.70 7.14 31.86
CA ALA A 69 7.40 6.30 30.71
C ALA A 69 6.29 6.90 29.84
N ALA A 70 5.24 7.45 30.47
CA ALA A 70 4.15 8.11 29.76
C ALA A 70 4.65 9.32 28.95
N ALA A 71 5.47 10.17 29.56
CA ALA A 71 6.04 11.36 28.90
C ALA A 71 6.97 10.98 27.74
N VAL A 72 7.85 9.99 27.93
CA VAL A 72 8.73 9.50 26.86
C VAL A 72 7.93 8.92 25.70
N ALA A 73 6.93 8.08 25.99
CA ALA A 73 6.08 7.49 24.97
C ALA A 73 5.27 8.56 24.21
N ALA A 74 4.69 9.54 24.92
CA ALA A 74 3.96 10.64 24.30
C ALA A 74 4.87 11.49 23.40
N GLY A 75 6.08 11.82 23.87
CA GLY A 75 7.08 12.58 23.12
C GLY A 75 7.60 11.84 21.87
N ALA A 76 7.61 10.51 21.88
CA ALA A 76 8.02 9.70 20.73
C ALA A 76 7.03 9.77 19.55
N VAL A 77 5.72 9.93 19.81
CA VAL A 77 4.68 9.95 18.76
C VAL A 77 4.93 11.01 17.66
N PRO A 78 5.13 12.31 17.97
CA PRO A 78 5.38 13.31 16.94
C PRO A 78 6.72 13.09 16.23
N LEU A 79 7.74 12.58 16.92
CA LEU A 79 9.04 12.27 16.31
C LEU A 79 8.93 11.15 15.28
N LEU A 80 8.18 10.09 15.61
CA LEU A 80 7.89 8.99 14.70
C LEU A 80 7.07 9.46 13.50
N ASN A 81 6.02 10.25 13.73
CA ASN A 81 5.19 10.77 12.64
C ASN A 81 5.97 11.70 11.69
N ARG A 82 6.97 12.44 12.20
CA ARG A 82 7.86 13.25 11.35
C ARG A 82 8.75 12.42 10.42
N GLN A 83 9.11 11.19 10.79
CA GLN A 83 9.94 10.31 9.95
C GLN A 83 9.18 9.81 8.72
N VAL A 84 7.88 9.57 8.85
CA VAL A 84 6.99 9.27 7.72
C VAL A 84 6.44 10.58 7.18
N GLY A 85 7.32 11.34 6.54
CA GLY A 85 6.97 12.58 5.88
C GLY A 85 6.30 12.36 4.52
N ARG A 86 5.74 13.44 3.97
CA ARG A 86 5.17 13.50 2.62
C ARG A 86 6.13 12.98 1.55
N THR A 87 7.43 13.25 1.66
CA THR A 87 8.46 12.77 0.72
C THR A 87 8.56 11.24 0.71
N GLN A 88 8.54 10.57 1.87
CA GLN A 88 8.66 9.11 1.90
C GLN A 88 7.44 8.42 1.26
N VAL A 89 6.26 9.01 1.47
CA VAL A 89 5.02 8.55 0.83
C VAL A 89 5.05 8.80 -0.68
N GLN A 90 5.53 9.98 -1.10
CA GLN A 90 5.75 10.31 -2.53
C GLN A 90 6.70 9.33 -3.20
N ASP A 91 7.89 9.11 -2.62
CA ASP A 91 8.89 8.17 -3.12
C ASP A 91 8.32 6.76 -3.23
N TRP A 92 7.62 6.29 -2.20
CA TRP A 92 6.95 4.98 -2.23
C TRP A 92 5.97 4.89 -3.40
N THR A 93 5.11 5.89 -3.59
CA THR A 93 4.11 5.87 -4.65
C THR A 93 4.72 5.98 -6.05
N ARG A 94 5.80 6.77 -6.22
CA ARG A 94 6.54 6.84 -7.49
C ARG A 94 7.29 5.54 -7.79
N LEU A 95 7.99 4.95 -6.82
CA LEU A 95 8.62 3.63 -6.96
C LEU A 95 7.60 2.57 -7.42
N ARG A 96 6.40 2.61 -6.84
CA ARG A 96 5.28 1.73 -7.21
C ARG A 96 4.82 1.98 -8.65
N SER A 97 4.67 3.24 -9.05
CA SER A 97 4.26 3.63 -10.41
C SER A 97 5.29 3.18 -11.45
N ILE A 98 6.58 3.47 -11.23
CA ILE A 98 7.68 3.00 -12.10
C ILE A 98 7.69 1.47 -12.22
N SER A 99 7.53 0.76 -11.11
CA SER A 99 7.42 -0.69 -11.15
C SER A 99 6.24 -1.20 -11.98
N GLU A 100 5.10 -0.51 -12.01
CA GLU A 100 3.96 -0.92 -12.84
C GLU A 100 4.14 -0.48 -14.29
N ALA A 101 4.73 0.68 -14.57
CA ALA A 101 5.07 1.10 -15.92
C ALA A 101 5.97 0.06 -16.64
N TYR A 102 6.98 -0.47 -15.93
CA TYR A 102 7.79 -1.58 -16.43
C TYR A 102 6.94 -2.82 -16.76
N LYS A 103 6.00 -3.19 -15.88
CA LYS A 103 5.12 -4.35 -16.14
C LYS A 103 4.25 -4.11 -17.36
N THR A 104 3.64 -2.93 -17.46
CA THR A 104 2.76 -2.56 -18.56
C THR A 104 3.47 -2.70 -19.89
N GLU A 105 4.68 -2.16 -20.03
CA GLU A 105 5.44 -2.25 -21.26
C GLU A 105 5.89 -3.69 -21.57
N ILE A 106 6.34 -4.45 -20.56
CA ILE A 106 6.71 -5.85 -20.73
C ILE A 106 5.51 -6.71 -21.14
N TYR A 107 4.34 -6.52 -20.52
CA TYR A 107 3.13 -7.28 -20.89
C TYR A 107 2.62 -6.91 -22.29
N ARG A 108 2.68 -5.63 -22.68
CA ARG A 108 2.33 -5.20 -24.05
C ARG A 108 3.28 -5.78 -25.09
N PHE A 109 4.57 -5.78 -24.80
CA PHE A 109 5.58 -6.41 -25.65
C PHE A 109 5.35 -7.91 -25.80
N LEU A 110 5.17 -8.62 -24.69
CA LEU A 110 4.95 -10.08 -24.68
C LEU A 110 3.63 -10.48 -25.36
N ALA A 111 2.58 -9.68 -25.21
CA ALA A 111 1.30 -9.93 -25.87
C ALA A 111 1.31 -9.55 -27.37
N GLY A 112 2.37 -8.91 -27.87
CA GLY A 112 2.50 -8.51 -29.26
C GLY A 112 1.45 -7.48 -29.71
N VAL A 113 1.10 -6.53 -28.82
CA VAL A 113 0.03 -5.55 -29.06
C VAL A 113 0.54 -4.13 -29.25
N GLY A 114 -0.29 -3.29 -29.86
CA GLY A 114 -0.04 -1.87 -30.07
C GLY A 114 1.27 -1.64 -30.83
N PRO A 115 2.19 -0.83 -30.28
CA PRO A 115 3.41 -0.47 -31.00
C PRO A 115 4.41 -1.63 -31.17
N TYR A 116 4.16 -2.78 -30.53
CA TYR A 116 5.01 -3.97 -30.59
C TYR A 116 4.52 -5.03 -31.58
N ARG A 117 3.35 -4.85 -32.21
CA ARG A 117 2.67 -5.87 -33.04
C ARG A 117 3.40 -6.19 -34.35
N SER A 118 4.00 -5.19 -34.99
CA SER A 118 4.51 -5.33 -36.37
C SER A 118 5.85 -4.62 -36.62
N THR A 119 6.57 -4.28 -35.56
CA THR A 119 7.88 -3.63 -35.67
C THR A 119 8.97 -4.70 -35.61
N ALA A 120 9.75 -4.83 -36.69
CA ALA A 120 11.02 -5.56 -36.65
C ALA A 120 11.93 -5.07 -35.50
N ASP A 121 11.73 -3.80 -35.11
CA ASP A 121 12.41 -3.10 -34.03
C ASP A 121 11.64 -3.11 -32.69
N ALA A 122 10.62 -3.94 -32.49
CA ALA A 122 9.85 -4.02 -31.23
C ALA A 122 10.75 -4.14 -29.98
N PRO A 123 11.84 -4.93 -29.99
CA PRO A 123 12.77 -4.99 -28.86
C PRO A 123 13.53 -3.68 -28.62
N ALA A 124 13.97 -3.01 -29.68
CA ALA A 124 14.65 -1.72 -29.57
C ALA A 124 13.70 -0.59 -29.12
N LEU A 125 12.41 -0.70 -29.48
CA LEU A 125 11.37 0.18 -28.94
C LEU A 125 11.18 -0.05 -27.44
N LEU A 126 11.03 -1.32 -27.01
CA LEU A 126 10.90 -1.66 -25.59
C LEU A 126 12.08 -1.10 -24.80
N GLN A 127 13.30 -1.25 -25.32
CA GLN A 127 14.50 -0.69 -24.71
C GLN A 127 14.42 0.82 -24.52
N ARG A 128 14.13 1.56 -25.59
CA ARG A 128 14.00 3.03 -25.51
C ARG A 128 12.93 3.46 -24.52
N THR A 129 11.78 2.78 -24.50
CA THR A 129 10.68 3.10 -23.57
C THR A 129 11.08 2.84 -22.12
N VAL A 130 11.70 1.69 -21.84
CA VAL A 130 12.16 1.33 -20.48
C VAL A 130 13.27 2.25 -20.00
N ASP A 131 14.21 2.63 -20.88
CA ASP A 131 15.26 3.59 -20.57
C ASP A 131 14.68 4.98 -20.28
N GLY A 132 13.64 5.39 -21.00
CA GLY A 132 12.88 6.62 -20.72
C GLY A 132 12.25 6.61 -19.33
N ILE A 133 11.53 5.54 -18.98
CA ILE A 133 10.93 5.37 -17.64
C ILE A 133 12.03 5.42 -16.55
N ARG A 134 13.19 4.81 -16.80
CA ARG A 134 14.32 4.84 -15.86
C ARG A 134 14.89 6.24 -15.70
N ALA A 135 15.05 6.98 -16.79
CA ALA A 135 15.58 8.34 -16.78
C ALA A 135 14.66 9.30 -15.97
N GLU A 136 13.34 9.17 -16.14
CA GLU A 136 12.35 9.93 -15.37
C GLU A 136 12.38 9.62 -13.86
N ALA A 137 12.90 8.45 -13.49
CA ALA A 137 13.02 7.96 -12.11
C ALA A 137 14.44 8.04 -11.56
N ALA A 138 15.35 8.78 -12.20
CA ALA A 138 16.77 8.82 -11.83
C ALA A 138 16.99 9.23 -10.36
N ASP A 139 16.16 10.13 -9.83
CA ASP A 139 16.21 10.58 -8.44
C ASP A 139 15.84 9.50 -7.42
N LEU A 140 15.16 8.43 -7.84
CA LEU A 140 14.77 7.30 -6.99
C LEU A 140 15.78 6.13 -7.01
N LEU A 141 16.80 6.19 -7.87
CA LEU A 141 17.85 5.16 -7.95
C LEU A 141 18.55 4.84 -6.61
N PRO A 142 18.78 5.81 -5.69
CA PRO A 142 19.34 5.49 -4.37
C PRO A 142 18.52 4.48 -3.56
N HIS A 143 17.20 4.38 -3.80
CA HIS A 143 16.34 3.41 -3.11
C HIS A 143 16.52 1.97 -3.60
N ILE A 144 17.14 1.77 -4.77
CA ILE A 144 17.36 0.46 -5.41
C ILE A 144 18.85 0.08 -5.39
N ALA A 145 19.74 1.05 -5.13
CA ALA A 145 21.16 0.80 -4.96
C ALA A 145 21.42 -0.33 -3.96
N GLY A 146 22.26 -1.29 -4.35
CA GLY A 146 22.61 -2.45 -3.55
C GLY A 146 21.55 -3.56 -3.48
N MET A 147 20.44 -3.46 -4.21
CA MET A 147 19.49 -4.57 -4.33
C MET A 147 20.01 -5.63 -5.31
N THR A 148 19.98 -6.89 -4.90
CA THR A 148 20.25 -8.03 -5.79
C THR A 148 19.08 -8.21 -6.76
N LEU A 149 19.34 -7.90 -8.03
CA LEU A 149 18.46 -8.28 -9.13
C LEU A 149 18.67 -9.76 -9.44
N ASP A 150 17.58 -10.46 -9.70
CA ASP A 150 17.62 -11.88 -10.06
C ASP A 150 17.39 -11.99 -11.57
N PRO A 151 18.46 -12.16 -12.38
CA PRO A 151 18.34 -12.31 -13.82
C PRO A 151 17.73 -13.66 -14.23
N SER A 152 17.65 -14.64 -13.31
CA SER A 152 17.04 -15.95 -13.57
C SER A 152 15.51 -15.95 -13.43
N ARG A 153 14.92 -14.81 -13.03
CA ARG A 153 13.48 -14.66 -12.89
C ARG A 153 12.80 -14.89 -14.25
N PRO A 154 11.93 -15.90 -14.39
CA PRO A 154 11.27 -16.17 -15.66
C PRO A 154 10.33 -15.04 -16.04
N LEU A 155 10.25 -14.77 -17.34
CA LEU A 155 9.24 -13.89 -17.90
C LEU A 155 7.83 -14.44 -17.63
N PRO A 156 6.81 -13.56 -17.53
CA PRO A 156 5.42 -14.00 -17.56
C PRO A 156 5.15 -14.88 -18.78
N ALA A 157 4.39 -15.95 -18.61
CA ALA A 157 3.99 -16.86 -19.69
C ALA A 157 2.92 -16.22 -20.59
N VAL A 158 3.30 -15.16 -21.29
CA VAL A 158 2.47 -14.39 -22.20
C VAL A 158 3.14 -14.36 -23.57
N SER A 159 2.37 -14.72 -24.60
CA SER A 159 2.79 -14.75 -26.01
C SER A 159 1.79 -14.06 -26.94
N ASP A 160 0.61 -13.74 -26.42
CA ASP A 160 -0.55 -13.23 -27.17
C ASP A 160 -1.57 -12.62 -26.18
N VAL A 161 -2.70 -12.15 -26.71
CA VAL A 161 -3.75 -11.52 -25.90
C VAL A 161 -4.48 -12.52 -25.00
N ASP A 162 -4.64 -13.78 -25.42
CA ASP A 162 -5.36 -14.78 -24.62
C ASP A 162 -4.56 -15.18 -23.38
N SER A 163 -3.26 -15.47 -23.57
CA SER A 163 -2.32 -15.71 -22.49
C SER A 163 -2.16 -14.47 -21.58
N TYR A 164 -2.19 -13.25 -22.14
CA TYR A 164 -2.29 -12.02 -21.34
C TYR A 164 -3.55 -11.99 -20.47
N VAL A 165 -4.72 -12.31 -21.03
CA VAL A 165 -5.98 -12.35 -20.28
C VAL A 165 -5.90 -13.35 -19.12
N GLN A 166 -5.33 -14.53 -19.34
CA GLN A 166 -5.19 -15.53 -18.28
C GLN A 166 -4.20 -15.10 -17.20
N VAL A 167 -2.97 -14.73 -17.59
CA VAL A 167 -1.86 -14.50 -16.67
C VAL A 167 -1.97 -13.14 -15.99
N ARG A 168 -2.22 -12.08 -16.75
CA ARG A 168 -2.26 -10.70 -16.26
C ARG A 168 -3.64 -10.35 -15.75
N LEU A 169 -4.68 -10.42 -16.58
CA LEU A 169 -5.99 -9.87 -16.23
C LEU A 169 -6.69 -10.70 -15.14
N ARG A 170 -6.97 -11.98 -15.40
CA ARG A 170 -7.61 -12.89 -14.44
C ARG A 170 -6.77 -13.09 -13.19
N GLY A 171 -5.45 -13.18 -13.34
CA GLY A 171 -4.51 -13.23 -12.23
C GLY A 171 -4.55 -11.99 -11.32
N GLN A 172 -4.70 -10.78 -11.89
CA GLN A 172 -4.86 -9.55 -11.09
C GLN A 172 -6.21 -9.51 -10.36
N ILE A 173 -7.30 -9.86 -11.05
CA ILE A 173 -8.65 -9.85 -10.46
C ILE A 173 -8.72 -10.81 -9.26
N THR A 174 -8.39 -12.09 -9.48
CA THR A 174 -8.60 -13.16 -8.49
C THR A 174 -7.45 -13.30 -7.51
N GLY A 175 -6.21 -13.07 -7.95
CA GLY A 175 -5.00 -13.25 -7.15
C GLY A 175 -4.57 -12.01 -6.37
N TYR A 176 -4.99 -10.81 -6.78
CA TYR A 176 -4.47 -9.57 -6.20
C TYR A 176 -5.56 -8.63 -5.67
N TYR A 177 -6.45 -8.12 -6.53
CA TYR A 177 -7.39 -7.07 -6.17
C TYR A 177 -8.47 -7.53 -5.19
N ARG A 178 -9.22 -8.60 -5.52
CA ARG A 178 -10.26 -9.13 -4.62
C ARG A 178 -9.71 -9.58 -3.25
N PRO A 179 -8.61 -10.36 -3.17
CA PRO A 179 -8.06 -10.74 -1.87
C PRO A 179 -7.54 -9.56 -1.06
N ARG A 180 -7.00 -8.51 -1.71
CA ARG A 180 -6.55 -7.30 -1.00
C ARG A 180 -7.72 -6.47 -0.49
N ALA A 181 -8.79 -6.30 -1.27
CA ALA A 181 -10.02 -5.68 -0.79
C ALA A 181 -10.55 -6.39 0.46
N ALA A 182 -10.70 -7.71 0.41
CA ALA A 182 -11.16 -8.51 1.55
C ALA A 182 -10.23 -8.41 2.78
N ARG A 183 -8.92 -8.22 2.57
CA ARG A 183 -7.97 -7.98 3.65
C ARG A 183 -8.17 -6.59 4.27
N MET A 184 -8.37 -5.55 3.46
CA MET A 184 -8.61 -4.19 3.95
C MET A 184 -9.93 -4.11 4.72
N HIS A 185 -11.00 -4.73 4.20
CA HIS A 185 -12.29 -4.87 4.88
C HIS A 185 -12.15 -5.49 6.28
N ARG A 186 -11.43 -6.61 6.39
CA ARG A 186 -11.20 -7.28 7.68
C ARG A 186 -10.48 -6.38 8.67
N ARG A 187 -9.51 -5.59 8.22
CA ARG A 187 -8.80 -4.62 9.07
C ARG A 187 -9.70 -3.48 9.50
N LEU A 188 -10.49 -2.93 8.58
CA LEU A 188 -11.46 -1.87 8.88
C LEU A 188 -12.50 -2.35 9.91
N ARG A 189 -13.04 -3.57 9.74
CA ARG A 189 -13.95 -4.19 10.71
C ARG A 189 -13.31 -4.39 12.08
N ALA A 190 -12.04 -4.79 12.13
CA ALA A 190 -11.33 -4.95 13.39
C ALA A 190 -11.18 -3.61 14.13
N VAL A 191 -10.84 -2.53 13.41
CA VAL A 191 -10.77 -1.17 13.96
C VAL A 191 -12.13 -0.73 14.50
N ARG A 192 -13.20 -0.82 13.70
CA ARG A 192 -14.55 -0.41 14.13
C ARG A 192 -15.04 -1.18 15.36
N ARG A 193 -14.71 -2.48 15.47
CA ARG A 193 -15.02 -3.28 16.66
C ARG A 193 -14.24 -2.82 17.89
N ALA A 194 -12.96 -2.51 17.72
CA ALA A 194 -12.14 -1.98 18.80
C ALA A 194 -12.63 -0.60 19.27
N GLU A 195 -13.02 0.28 18.34
CA GLU A 195 -13.63 1.58 18.66
C GLU A 195 -14.94 1.41 19.45
N LEU A 196 -15.83 0.52 19.02
CA LEU A 196 -17.07 0.21 19.75
C LEU A 196 -16.75 -0.30 21.18
N GLY A 197 -15.80 -1.23 21.31
CA GLY A 197 -15.38 -1.77 22.60
C GLY A 197 -14.78 -0.72 23.53
N LEU A 198 -13.92 0.15 23.01
CA LEU A 198 -13.33 1.27 23.75
C LEU A 198 -14.41 2.29 24.15
N GLY A 199 -15.35 2.60 23.26
CA GLY A 199 -16.48 3.49 23.56
C GLY A 199 -17.36 2.94 24.68
N ALA A 200 -17.74 1.66 24.62
CA ALA A 200 -18.50 1.00 25.67
C ALA A 200 -17.74 1.00 27.01
N LEU A 201 -16.44 0.71 26.99
CA LEU A 201 -15.59 0.76 28.17
C LEU A 201 -15.53 2.18 28.76
N GLY A 202 -15.38 3.20 27.92
CA GLY A 202 -15.38 4.61 28.35
C GLY A 202 -16.69 5.01 29.04
N VAL A 203 -17.84 4.59 28.48
CA VAL A 203 -19.16 4.83 29.09
C VAL A 203 -19.28 4.13 30.45
N LEU A 204 -18.85 2.87 30.55
CA LEU A 204 -18.90 2.12 31.82
C LEU A 204 -18.01 2.76 32.89
N LEU A 205 -16.80 3.19 32.52
CA LEU A 205 -15.87 3.87 33.43
C LEU A 205 -16.43 5.22 33.89
N ALA A 206 -16.99 6.01 32.97
CA ALA A 206 -17.58 7.31 33.29
C ALA A 206 -18.83 7.16 34.18
N ALA A 207 -19.73 6.24 33.85
CA ALA A 207 -20.91 5.94 34.65
C ALA A 207 -20.52 5.44 36.05
N GLY A 208 -19.53 4.55 36.15
CA GLY A 208 -19.03 4.06 37.42
C GLY A 208 -18.37 5.16 38.26
N SER A 209 -17.57 6.01 37.63
CA SER A 209 -16.94 7.17 38.30
C SER A 209 -17.99 8.13 38.86
N GLY A 210 -19.03 8.44 38.09
CA GLY A 210 -20.09 9.37 38.47
C GLY A 210 -21.05 8.80 39.50
N ALA A 211 -21.51 7.55 39.34
CA ALA A 211 -22.51 6.92 40.20
C ALA A 211 -21.95 6.46 41.55
N PHE A 212 -20.69 6.02 41.58
CA PHE A 212 -20.07 5.49 42.81
C PHE A 212 -19.01 6.42 43.41
N HIS A 213 -18.82 7.62 42.86
CA HIS A 213 -17.80 8.60 43.28
C HIS A 213 -16.37 8.02 43.38
N VAL A 214 -16.05 7.03 42.56
CA VAL A 214 -14.73 6.40 42.51
C VAL A 214 -13.83 7.25 41.61
N GLU A 215 -13.16 8.24 42.19
CA GLU A 215 -12.26 9.17 41.48
C GLU A 215 -11.16 8.44 40.68
N GLN A 216 -10.76 7.25 41.15
CA GLN A 216 -9.80 6.39 40.46
C GLN A 216 -10.27 5.91 39.07
N LEU A 217 -11.57 5.90 38.78
CA LEU A 217 -12.07 5.50 37.45
C LEU A 217 -11.93 6.63 36.43
N ALA A 218 -11.91 7.90 36.87
CA ALA A 218 -11.83 9.06 35.98
C ALA A 218 -10.52 9.11 35.18
N ALA A 219 -9.39 8.73 35.79
CA ALA A 219 -8.10 8.65 35.10
C ALA A 219 -8.12 7.66 33.93
N TRP A 220 -8.87 6.56 34.06
CA TRP A 220 -9.01 5.55 33.01
C TRP A 220 -9.96 5.98 31.87
N VAL A 221 -10.95 6.85 32.14
CA VAL A 221 -11.79 7.46 31.08
C VAL A 221 -10.92 8.24 30.09
N ALA A 222 -10.00 9.06 30.61
CA ALA A 222 -9.05 9.82 29.79
C ALA A 222 -8.15 8.88 28.97
N ALA A 223 -7.60 7.84 29.61
CA ALA A 223 -6.75 6.87 28.91
C ALA A 223 -7.48 6.13 27.78
N VAL A 224 -8.69 5.65 28.02
CA VAL A 224 -9.50 4.96 27.00
C VAL A 224 -9.80 5.89 25.83
N SER A 225 -10.14 7.15 26.11
CA SER A 225 -10.37 8.17 25.08
C SER A 225 -9.11 8.43 24.24
N THR A 226 -7.93 8.55 24.88
CA THR A 226 -6.66 8.72 24.17
C THR A 226 -6.30 7.49 23.32
N VAL A 227 -6.51 6.28 23.83
CA VAL A 227 -6.30 5.03 23.07
C VAL A 227 -7.22 4.98 21.84
N ALA A 228 -8.49 5.33 22.01
CA ALA A 228 -9.44 5.41 20.90
C ALA A 228 -9.00 6.45 19.85
N ALA A 229 -8.60 7.64 20.28
CA ALA A 229 -8.08 8.67 19.38
C ALA A 229 -6.82 8.23 18.62
N ALA A 230 -5.88 7.55 19.29
CA ALA A 230 -4.67 7.02 18.66
C ALA A 230 -5.00 5.93 17.63
N LEU A 231 -5.97 5.05 17.94
CA LEU A 231 -6.46 4.01 17.03
C LEU A 231 -7.12 4.61 15.78
N VAL A 232 -7.99 5.60 15.95
CA VAL A 232 -8.63 6.33 14.84
C VAL A 232 -7.57 6.99 13.97
N ALA A 233 -6.62 7.72 14.57
CA ALA A 233 -5.53 8.36 13.84
C ALA A 233 -4.70 7.35 13.03
N TYR A 234 -4.38 6.20 13.62
CA TYR A 234 -3.70 5.10 12.92
C TYR A 234 -4.52 4.57 11.74
N ALA A 235 -5.82 4.31 11.94
CA ALA A 235 -6.70 3.76 10.91
C ALA A 235 -6.90 4.73 9.73
N THR A 236 -7.10 6.02 10.03
CA THR A 236 -7.18 7.11 9.05
C THR A 236 -5.88 7.20 8.25
N ALA A 237 -4.73 7.18 8.93
CA ALA A 237 -3.43 7.20 8.26
C ALA A 237 -3.23 5.95 7.37
N ALA A 238 -3.67 4.78 7.82
CA ALA A 238 -3.58 3.53 7.06
C ALA A 238 -4.53 3.49 5.84
N LYS A 239 -5.57 4.33 5.81
CA LYS A 239 -6.52 4.49 4.70
C LYS A 239 -7.19 3.17 4.28
N TYR A 240 -7.59 2.34 5.24
CA TYR A 240 -8.15 1.01 4.95
C TYR A 240 -9.42 1.07 4.09
N GLU A 241 -10.36 1.94 4.42
CA GLU A 241 -11.62 2.10 3.68
C GLU A 241 -11.38 2.55 2.24
N TYR A 242 -10.50 3.53 2.04
CA TYR A 242 -10.13 3.96 0.70
C TYR A 242 -9.45 2.84 -0.10
N GLN A 243 -8.49 2.12 0.49
CA GLN A 243 -7.82 1.03 -0.20
C GLN A 243 -8.80 -0.09 -0.57
N GLU A 244 -9.75 -0.43 0.31
CA GLU A 244 -10.81 -1.39 0.02
C GLU A 244 -11.63 -0.97 -1.20
N LEU A 245 -12.16 0.25 -1.19
CA LEU A 245 -13.00 0.77 -2.28
C LEU A 245 -12.25 0.77 -3.61
N GLU A 246 -11.02 1.26 -3.64
CA GLU A 246 -10.23 1.31 -4.87
C GLU A 246 -9.90 -0.08 -5.40
N PHE A 247 -9.54 -1.04 -4.54
CA PHE A 247 -9.32 -2.41 -4.99
C PHE A 247 -10.59 -3.07 -5.55
N LEU A 248 -11.75 -2.81 -4.94
CA LEU A 248 -13.04 -3.32 -5.46
C LEU A 248 -13.39 -2.66 -6.79
N ARG A 249 -13.24 -1.34 -6.91
CA ARG A 249 -13.52 -0.60 -8.15
C ARG A 249 -12.64 -1.09 -9.30
N THR A 250 -11.33 -1.23 -9.07
CA THR A 250 -10.41 -1.74 -10.09
C THR A 250 -10.76 -3.18 -10.49
N ALA A 251 -11.08 -4.06 -9.54
CA ALA A 251 -11.49 -5.43 -9.87
C ALA A 251 -12.77 -5.44 -10.72
N ALA A 252 -13.79 -4.69 -10.32
CA ALA A 252 -15.06 -4.62 -11.04
C ALA A 252 -14.89 -4.08 -12.46
N GLU A 253 -14.04 -3.05 -12.64
CA GLU A 253 -13.77 -2.48 -13.96
C GLU A 253 -13.00 -3.47 -14.86
N LEU A 254 -12.01 -4.18 -14.32
CA LEU A 254 -11.30 -5.23 -15.06
C LEU A 254 -12.21 -6.42 -15.42
N GLU A 255 -13.14 -6.79 -14.54
CA GLU A 255 -14.16 -7.81 -14.81
C GLU A 255 -15.13 -7.38 -15.89
N ARG A 256 -15.52 -6.10 -15.91
CA ARG A 256 -16.35 -5.52 -16.97
C ARG A 256 -15.64 -5.60 -18.32
N LEU A 257 -14.36 -5.21 -18.39
CA LEU A 257 -13.55 -5.31 -19.60
C LEU A 257 -13.42 -6.76 -20.08
N LEU A 258 -13.22 -7.70 -19.16
CA LEU A 258 -13.17 -9.13 -19.48
C LEU A 258 -14.50 -9.63 -20.02
N CYS A 259 -15.62 -9.26 -19.41
CA CYS A 259 -16.95 -9.64 -19.86
C CYS A 259 -17.25 -9.08 -21.25
N GLU A 260 -16.91 -7.79 -21.50
CA GLU A 260 -17.02 -7.14 -22.80
C GLU A 260 -16.20 -7.86 -23.87
N TRP A 261 -14.98 -8.28 -23.53
CA TRP A 261 -14.15 -9.07 -24.42
C TRP A 261 -14.77 -10.43 -24.72
N ASP A 262 -15.17 -11.18 -23.70
CA ASP A 262 -15.69 -12.56 -23.85
C ASP A 262 -16.98 -12.64 -24.68
N VAL A 263 -17.80 -11.57 -24.73
CA VAL A 263 -19.03 -11.52 -25.53
C VAL A 263 -18.86 -10.84 -26.90
N SER A 264 -17.71 -10.20 -27.16
CA SER A 264 -17.45 -9.53 -28.43
C SER A 264 -17.36 -10.54 -29.56
N ALA A 265 -17.96 -10.24 -30.70
CA ALA A 265 -17.73 -11.01 -31.93
C ALA A 265 -16.42 -10.59 -32.63
N ASP A 266 -15.91 -9.39 -32.34
CA ASP A 266 -14.67 -8.87 -32.90
C ASP A 266 -13.51 -9.08 -31.92
N HIS A 267 -12.56 -9.92 -32.34
CA HIS A 267 -11.28 -10.16 -31.67
C HIS A 267 -10.09 -9.80 -32.57
N GLY A 268 -10.32 -8.92 -33.56
CA GLY A 268 -9.29 -8.46 -34.47
C GLY A 268 -8.17 -7.67 -33.77
N PRO A 269 -7.07 -7.37 -34.49
CA PRO A 269 -5.90 -6.71 -33.91
C PRO A 269 -6.19 -5.39 -33.20
N ALA A 270 -7.09 -4.56 -33.75
CA ALA A 270 -7.48 -3.29 -33.14
C ALA A 270 -8.26 -3.48 -31.83
N ALA A 271 -9.14 -4.48 -31.77
CA ALA A 271 -9.88 -4.83 -30.57
C ALA A 271 -8.95 -5.36 -29.46
N GLN A 272 -7.99 -6.20 -29.83
CA GLN A 272 -6.93 -6.70 -28.94
C GLN A 272 -6.08 -5.57 -28.34
N ASP A 273 -5.63 -4.63 -29.19
CA ASP A 273 -4.85 -3.47 -28.75
C ASP A 273 -5.66 -2.60 -27.77
N THR A 274 -6.93 -2.40 -28.08
CA THR A 274 -7.86 -1.64 -27.24
C THR A 274 -8.08 -2.31 -25.89
N LEU A 275 -8.27 -3.63 -25.86
CA LEU A 275 -8.43 -4.39 -24.63
C LEU A 275 -7.23 -4.22 -23.70
N VAL A 276 -6.03 -4.55 -24.20
CA VAL A 276 -4.81 -4.49 -23.39
C VAL A 276 -4.52 -3.06 -22.94
N SER A 277 -4.73 -2.07 -23.82
CA SER A 277 -4.56 -0.66 -23.47
C SER A 277 -5.51 -0.22 -22.35
N ARG A 278 -6.81 -0.55 -22.45
CA ARG A 278 -7.81 -0.25 -21.41
C ARG A 278 -7.47 -0.95 -20.08
N CYS A 279 -7.10 -2.23 -20.12
CA CYS A 279 -6.73 -2.99 -18.93
C CYS A 279 -5.51 -2.39 -18.21
N GLU A 280 -4.44 -2.11 -18.94
CA GLU A 280 -3.23 -1.53 -18.36
C GLU A 280 -3.46 -0.09 -17.88
N HIS A 281 -4.31 0.68 -18.56
CA HIS A 281 -4.72 2.02 -18.08
C HIS A 281 -5.48 1.94 -16.75
N VAL A 282 -6.44 1.03 -16.62
CA VAL A 282 -7.17 0.81 -15.35
C VAL A 282 -6.21 0.42 -14.21
N ILE A 283 -5.19 -0.40 -14.51
CA ILE A 283 -4.15 -0.77 -13.55
C ILE A 283 -3.24 0.43 -13.19
N SER A 284 -2.90 1.29 -14.16
CA SER A 284 -2.03 2.45 -13.93
C SER A 284 -2.73 3.54 -13.11
N VAL A 285 -3.98 3.88 -13.47
CA VAL A 285 -4.78 4.92 -12.81
C VAL A 285 -4.94 4.67 -11.31
N LEU A 286 -5.04 3.40 -10.89
CA LEU A 286 -5.06 3.07 -9.47
C LEU A 286 -3.80 3.56 -8.74
N ASN A 287 -2.63 3.42 -9.34
CA ASN A 287 -1.37 3.88 -8.75
C ASN A 287 -1.31 5.43 -8.73
N ASP A 288 -1.83 6.10 -9.76
CA ASP A 288 -1.88 7.56 -9.81
C ASP A 288 -2.86 8.14 -8.79
N THR A 289 -4.02 7.48 -8.62
CA THR A 289 -5.01 7.85 -7.60
C THR A 289 -4.43 7.61 -6.20
N TRP A 290 -3.54 6.62 -6.02
CA TRP A 290 -2.76 6.49 -4.79
C TRP A 290 -1.77 7.65 -4.63
N MET A 291 -1.05 8.08 -5.67
CA MET A 291 -0.17 9.25 -5.58
C MET A 291 -0.92 10.50 -5.11
N VAL A 292 -2.06 10.84 -5.75
CA VAL A 292 -2.82 12.04 -5.42
C VAL A 292 -3.33 11.99 -3.98
N LYS A 293 -4.07 10.94 -3.60
CA LYS A 293 -4.71 10.90 -2.27
C LYS A 293 -3.69 10.82 -1.14
N TRP A 294 -2.55 10.19 -1.36
CA TRP A 294 -1.53 10.06 -0.33
C TRP A 294 -0.67 11.33 -0.18
N THR A 295 -0.73 12.25 -1.14
CA THR A 295 0.03 13.52 -1.12
C THR A 295 -0.82 14.75 -0.82
N SER A 296 -2.14 14.71 -1.08
CA SER A 296 -3.07 15.81 -0.81
C SER A 296 -3.55 15.87 0.65
N GLU A 297 -3.38 14.79 1.41
CA GLU A 297 -3.83 14.64 2.81
C GLU A 297 -2.67 14.33 3.77
N ALA A 298 -1.42 14.62 3.37
CA ALA A 298 -0.21 14.49 4.19
C ALA A 298 0.36 15.87 4.50
#